data_AF-A0A401KUH3-F1
#
_entry.id   AF-A0A401KUH3-F1
#
_cell.length_a   1.000
_cell.length_b   1.000
_cell.length_c   1.000
_cell.angle_alpha   90.00
_cell.angle_beta   90.00
_cell.angle_gamma   90.00
#
_symmetry.space_group_name_H-M   'P 1'
#
loop_
_entity.id
_entity.type
_entity.pdbx_description
1 polymer ?
#
loop_
_entity_poly.entity_id
_entity_poly.type
_entity_poly.pdbx_seq_one_letter_code
_entity_poly.pdbx_strand_id
1 'polypeptide(L)'
;MATPTLDRFFASIADLVKARDGRQLQDYLQLEPPLPDIYRQMVEELRQHYPTGPKEAELMRRCESLVPKTKGAPWTAFPTFMKLYFTFLRDVNLDNLLETYDLLKGLLNQCVLALGDSQMGVIVLPTVLYLSKVLAKLAMGLDRRPDLIAHLLRLEGRSNQEEATEKVTLVEKSANVVREAFIKCLTDRSGTPGIHGKPEGKRIGIYLMANLCLKLLFQCGKLRNAEQMFASISAQSPPLKHFPASQRVTYLYYLGRYLFSNNLFYPAQIALQASYDQCHRQATNQKRVILTYLIPCNIILGRFPSLQLLQRPEAEGLVDKFVPICRLIARGDYIAFREHLAIGSPETEWFARKGILLALRNRCEILVWRSLARKVFIHAGFHGDPSLGPSQRGPPPYLYLNKLDAAVRWIQSQHAHSAQSSIGIFASKPEPDSQAGQNQVGSQIVHKATDRDFEGLGELDAQEAVASPGLIEKYGDYLAPDGYFDAQGQWQLNPPGRLVDGQPSVDYQQYELDPYASPADSEQDSGKPTLMMRELESILASLLTQGLMRGFLTHKNPRLAIPGARLRGAVPTGFPNVWQTILAREQEDDNVPGWVQPPAVAAPPTAGGGRVVNLSGARPVGVQ
;
A
#
# COMPACT_ATOMS: atom_id res chain seq x y z
N MET A 1 -0.11 -39.38 46.09
CA MET A 1 -0.83 -38.14 46.44
C MET A 1 -1.68 -37.77 45.24
N ALA A 2 -2.97 -37.51 45.45
CA ALA A 2 -3.95 -37.39 44.38
C ALA A 2 -3.92 -36.00 43.74
N THR A 3 -4.17 -35.90 42.44
CA THR A 3 -4.35 -34.66 41.69
C THR A 3 -5.82 -34.53 41.26
N PRO A 4 -6.77 -34.40 42.20
CA PRO A 4 -8.20 -34.57 41.92
C PRO A 4 -8.74 -33.52 40.94
N THR A 5 -8.19 -32.31 40.95
CA THR A 5 -8.63 -31.22 40.05
C THR A 5 -8.10 -31.46 38.65
N LEU A 6 -6.81 -31.76 38.52
CA LEU A 6 -6.17 -32.09 37.25
C LEU A 6 -6.78 -33.34 36.62
N ASP A 7 -7.10 -34.38 37.41
CA ASP A 7 -7.71 -35.62 36.94
C ASP A 7 -9.11 -35.39 36.35
N ARG A 8 -9.94 -34.57 37.01
CA ARG A 8 -11.25 -34.13 36.50
C ARG A 8 -11.11 -33.32 35.22
N PHE A 9 -10.09 -32.47 35.13
CA PHE A 9 -9.82 -31.67 33.94
C PHE A 9 -9.41 -32.55 32.73
N PHE A 10 -8.50 -33.51 32.93
CA PHE A 10 -8.13 -34.50 31.92
C PHE A 10 -9.34 -35.31 31.44
N ALA A 11 -10.19 -35.79 32.37
CA ALA A 11 -11.39 -36.55 32.01
C ALA A 11 -12.36 -35.71 31.16
N SER A 12 -12.59 -34.45 31.55
CA SER A 12 -13.46 -33.53 30.82
C SER A 12 -12.93 -33.28 29.39
N ILE A 13 -11.63 -33.04 29.23
CA ILE A 13 -11.02 -32.85 27.91
C ILE A 13 -11.14 -34.13 27.07
N ALA A 14 -10.89 -35.30 27.65
CA ALA A 14 -11.02 -36.56 26.92
C ALA A 14 -12.45 -36.76 26.40
N ASP A 15 -13.45 -36.43 27.20
CA ASP A 15 -14.86 -36.54 26.81
C ASP A 15 -15.25 -35.51 25.74
N LEU A 16 -14.76 -34.27 25.83
CA LEU A 16 -14.94 -33.25 24.79
C LEU A 16 -14.29 -33.64 23.46
N VAL A 17 -13.08 -34.22 23.49
CA VAL A 17 -12.38 -34.71 22.30
C VAL A 17 -13.13 -35.89 21.68
N LYS A 18 -13.64 -36.83 22.49
CA LYS A 18 -14.49 -37.93 22.00
C LYS A 18 -15.80 -37.42 21.39
N ALA A 19 -16.43 -36.43 22.02
CA ALA A 19 -17.65 -35.79 21.53
C ALA A 19 -17.44 -34.86 20.32
N ARG A 20 -16.17 -34.57 19.96
CA ARG A 20 -15.77 -33.63 18.90
C ARG A 20 -16.30 -32.21 19.11
N ASP A 21 -16.49 -31.79 20.35
CA ASP A 21 -16.95 -30.44 20.67
C ASP A 21 -15.77 -29.46 20.79
N GLY A 22 -15.38 -28.89 19.65
CA GLY A 22 -14.30 -27.93 19.58
C GLY A 22 -14.58 -26.58 20.25
N ARG A 23 -15.86 -26.20 20.41
CA ARG A 23 -16.21 -24.90 21.05
C ARG A 23 -16.03 -25.00 22.55
N GLN A 24 -16.63 -26.01 23.17
CA GLN A 24 -16.45 -26.25 24.60
C GLN A 24 -14.99 -26.55 24.94
N LEU A 25 -14.26 -27.27 24.08
CA LEU A 25 -12.83 -27.48 24.27
C LEU A 25 -12.07 -26.15 24.37
N GLN A 26 -12.36 -25.18 23.50
CA GLN A 26 -11.73 -23.85 23.60
C GLN A 26 -12.15 -23.11 24.88
N ASP A 27 -13.41 -23.24 25.31
CA ASP A 27 -13.90 -22.61 26.55
C ASP A 27 -13.25 -23.22 27.82
N TYR A 28 -12.77 -24.46 27.75
CA TYR A 28 -11.95 -25.09 28.80
C TYR A 28 -10.45 -24.74 28.69
N LEU A 29 -9.96 -24.34 27.52
CA LEU A 29 -8.54 -24.02 27.31
C LEU A 29 -8.29 -22.51 27.37
N GLN A 30 -8.71 -21.88 28.46
CA GLN A 30 -8.56 -20.44 28.69
C GLN A 30 -7.13 -20.09 29.13
N LEU A 31 -6.72 -18.87 28.80
CA LEU A 31 -5.40 -18.29 29.11
C LEU A 31 -5.49 -16.81 29.56
N GLU A 32 -6.53 -16.08 29.16
CA GLU A 32 -6.70 -14.67 29.54
C GLU A 32 -7.31 -14.55 30.96
N PRO A 33 -6.71 -13.75 31.87
CA PRO A 33 -7.30 -13.45 33.17
C PRO A 33 -8.60 -12.62 33.06
N PRO A 34 -9.53 -12.69 34.04
CA PRO A 34 -9.45 -13.49 35.26
C PRO A 34 -9.81 -14.97 35.01
N LEU A 35 -8.91 -15.87 35.39
CA LEU A 35 -9.16 -17.31 35.34
C LEU A 35 -9.95 -17.73 36.59
N PRO A 36 -10.91 -18.68 36.46
CA PRO A 36 -11.60 -19.27 37.61
C PRO A 36 -10.65 -19.88 38.64
N ASP A 37 -11.03 -19.91 39.92
CA ASP A 37 -10.18 -20.41 41.01
C ASP A 37 -9.73 -21.87 40.83
N ILE A 38 -10.49 -22.67 40.09
CA ILE A 38 -10.16 -24.04 39.70
C ILE A 38 -8.81 -24.11 38.95
N TYR A 39 -8.50 -23.11 38.12
CA TYR A 39 -7.23 -23.05 37.41
C TYR A 39 -6.06 -22.75 38.34
N ARG A 40 -6.27 -21.97 39.42
CA ARG A 40 -5.24 -21.72 40.43
C ARG A 40 -4.89 -22.99 41.19
N GLN A 41 -5.91 -23.74 41.62
CA GLN A 41 -5.73 -25.05 42.26
C GLN A 41 -5.02 -26.05 41.34
N MET A 42 -5.39 -26.07 40.05
CA MET A 42 -4.73 -26.91 39.06
C MET A 42 -3.24 -26.52 38.87
N VAL A 43 -2.92 -25.23 38.86
CA VAL A 43 -1.53 -24.75 38.78
C VAL A 43 -0.71 -25.18 40.00
N GLU A 44 -1.28 -25.13 41.21
CA GLU A 44 -0.63 -25.63 42.42
C GLU A 44 -0.40 -27.14 42.37
N GLU A 45 -1.40 -27.92 41.96
CA GLU A 45 -1.27 -29.37 41.76
C GLU A 45 -0.16 -29.70 40.75
N LEU A 46 -0.10 -28.97 39.62
CA LEU A 46 0.92 -29.11 38.59
C LEU A 46 2.33 -28.79 39.12
N ARG A 47 2.51 -27.72 39.89
CA ARG A 47 3.80 -27.34 40.48
C ARG A 47 4.33 -28.38 41.48
N GLN A 48 3.44 -28.98 42.27
CA GLN A 48 3.81 -29.98 43.27
C GLN A 48 4.11 -31.35 42.66
N HIS A 49 3.28 -31.81 41.71
CA HIS A 49 3.34 -33.19 41.22
C HIS A 49 4.15 -33.34 39.92
N TYR A 50 4.20 -32.30 39.09
CA TYR A 50 4.86 -32.28 37.79
C TYR A 50 5.79 -31.06 37.64
N PRO A 51 6.83 -30.91 38.48
CA PRO A 51 7.85 -29.87 38.31
C PRO A 51 8.67 -30.07 37.03
N THR A 52 9.33 -29.00 36.58
CA THR A 52 10.22 -29.01 35.40
C THR A 52 11.30 -30.08 35.56
N GLY A 53 11.46 -30.94 34.55
CA GLY A 53 12.45 -32.03 34.55
C GLY A 53 11.85 -33.40 34.19
N PRO A 54 12.30 -34.50 34.83
CA PRO A 54 12.00 -35.86 34.37
C PRO A 54 10.50 -36.23 34.44
N LYS A 55 9.73 -35.57 35.31
CA LYS A 55 8.28 -35.80 35.44
C LYS A 55 7.44 -35.19 34.31
N GLU A 56 8.04 -34.40 33.41
CA GLU A 56 7.34 -33.96 32.21
C GLU A 56 7.02 -35.11 31.24
N ALA A 57 7.83 -36.17 31.25
CA ALA A 57 7.55 -37.38 30.48
C ALA A 57 6.29 -38.10 31.00
N GLU A 58 6.06 -38.09 32.30
CA GLU A 58 4.84 -38.60 32.95
C GLU A 58 3.61 -37.79 32.51
N LEU A 59 3.73 -36.45 32.52
CA LEU A 59 2.67 -35.54 32.08
C LEU A 59 2.35 -35.75 30.58
N MET A 60 3.37 -35.96 29.76
CA MET A 60 3.21 -36.27 28.34
C MET A 60 2.43 -37.58 28.13
N ARG A 61 2.78 -38.66 28.85
CA ARG A 61 2.04 -39.94 28.80
C ARG A 61 0.57 -39.77 29.17
N ARG A 62 0.26 -38.92 30.14
CA ARG A 62 -1.13 -38.56 30.47
C ARG A 62 -1.82 -37.82 29.32
N CYS A 63 -1.13 -36.89 28.67
CA CYS A 63 -1.68 -36.19 27.50
C CYS A 63 -1.93 -37.14 26.32
N GLU A 64 -1.10 -38.18 26.12
CA GLU A 64 -1.30 -39.20 25.09
C GLU A 64 -2.62 -39.98 25.27
N SER A 65 -3.04 -40.20 26.52
CA SER A 65 -4.32 -40.85 26.86
C SER A 65 -5.57 -40.05 26.46
N LEU A 66 -5.42 -38.75 26.17
CA LEU A 66 -6.54 -37.89 25.75
C LEU A 66 -7.02 -38.19 24.33
N VAL A 67 -6.15 -38.77 23.50
CA VAL A 67 -6.45 -39.03 22.10
C VAL A 67 -7.19 -40.38 21.97
N PRO A 68 -8.39 -40.41 21.36
CA PRO A 68 -9.07 -41.66 21.06
C PRO A 68 -8.22 -42.54 20.13
N LYS A 69 -8.19 -43.85 20.38
CA LYS A 69 -7.53 -44.83 19.48
C LYS A 69 -8.38 -45.01 18.21
N THR A 70 -8.24 -44.12 17.24
CA THR A 70 -8.93 -44.17 15.95
C THR A 70 -8.16 -44.99 14.89
N LYS A 71 -8.88 -45.56 13.92
CA LYS A 71 -8.29 -46.21 12.73
C LYS A 71 -7.76 -45.12 11.77
N GLY A 72 -6.53 -44.66 12.01
CA GLY A 72 -5.89 -43.60 11.24
C GLY A 72 -4.50 -43.25 11.79
N ALA A 73 -3.85 -42.25 11.21
CA ALA A 73 -2.59 -41.73 11.74
C ALA A 73 -2.81 -41.19 13.17
N PRO A 74 -1.90 -41.45 14.11
CA PRO A 74 -2.04 -40.96 15.47
C PRO A 74 -1.95 -39.43 15.51
N TRP A 75 -2.85 -38.79 16.25
CA TRP A 75 -2.90 -37.33 16.42
C TRP A 75 -1.80 -36.82 17.38
N THR A 76 -0.54 -37.11 17.08
CA THR A 76 0.63 -36.94 17.98
C THR A 76 0.91 -35.49 18.39
N ALA A 77 0.51 -34.51 17.57
CA ALA A 77 0.69 -33.10 17.89
C ALA A 77 -0.25 -32.60 19.00
N PHE A 78 -1.41 -33.23 19.20
CA PHE A 78 -2.37 -32.80 20.22
C PHE A 78 -1.90 -33.08 21.66
N PRO A 79 -1.38 -34.28 22.00
CA PRO A 79 -0.74 -34.51 23.29
C PRO A 79 0.41 -33.53 23.59
N THR A 80 1.24 -33.23 22.59
CA THR A 80 2.34 -32.26 22.73
C THR A 80 1.80 -30.86 23.01
N PHE A 81 0.76 -30.45 22.29
CA PHE A 81 0.04 -29.19 22.55
C PHE A 81 -0.53 -29.15 23.98
N MET A 82 -1.18 -30.22 24.44
CA MET A 82 -1.75 -30.28 25.79
C MET A 82 -0.66 -30.22 26.87
N LYS A 83 0.48 -30.90 26.67
CA LYS A 83 1.64 -30.78 27.55
C LYS A 83 2.09 -29.32 27.65
N LEU A 84 2.24 -28.64 26.51
CA LEU A 84 2.63 -27.24 26.46
C LEU A 84 1.60 -26.31 27.12
N TYR A 85 0.31 -26.62 27.02
CA TYR A 85 -0.74 -25.85 27.68
C TYR A 85 -0.58 -25.90 29.21
N PHE A 86 -0.37 -27.10 29.76
CA PHE A 86 -0.16 -27.26 31.20
C PHE A 86 1.15 -26.63 31.67
N THR A 87 2.24 -26.75 30.91
CA THR A 87 3.51 -26.06 31.25
C THR A 87 3.35 -24.55 31.15
N PHE A 88 2.60 -24.03 30.17
CA PHE A 88 2.29 -22.61 30.08
C PHE A 88 1.57 -22.11 31.34
N LEU A 89 0.52 -22.81 31.79
CA LEU A 89 -0.20 -22.43 33.02
C LEU A 89 0.70 -22.48 34.26
N ARG A 90 1.60 -23.47 34.34
CA ARG A 90 2.54 -23.66 35.45
C ARG A 90 3.58 -22.54 35.53
N ASP A 91 4.15 -22.18 34.37
CA ASP A 91 5.39 -21.40 34.24
C ASP A 91 5.17 -19.97 33.75
N VAL A 92 3.94 -19.54 33.45
CA VAL A 92 3.67 -18.18 32.95
C VAL A 92 4.21 -17.13 33.93
N ASN A 93 5.08 -16.28 33.41
CA ASN A 93 5.73 -15.21 34.16
C ASN A 93 5.21 -13.85 33.67
N LEU A 94 4.35 -13.21 34.46
CA LEU A 94 3.75 -11.92 34.11
C LEU A 94 4.77 -10.77 34.15
N ASP A 95 5.91 -10.95 34.82
CA ASP A 95 6.98 -9.95 34.92
C ASP A 95 7.86 -9.96 33.66
N ASN A 96 8.00 -11.11 32.98
CA ASN A 96 8.71 -11.25 31.71
C ASN A 96 7.75 -11.55 30.55
N LEU A 97 7.23 -10.48 29.95
CA LEU A 97 6.29 -10.59 28.83
C LEU A 97 6.90 -11.19 27.55
N LEU A 98 8.23 -11.13 27.37
CA LEU A 98 8.90 -11.71 26.21
C LEU A 98 9.00 -13.23 26.31
N GLU A 99 9.33 -13.74 27.49
CA GLU A 99 9.27 -15.18 27.78
C GLU A 99 7.84 -15.71 27.62
N THR A 100 6.86 -15.01 28.19
CA THR A 100 5.44 -15.36 28.01
C THR A 100 5.04 -15.37 26.53
N TYR A 101 5.55 -14.43 25.74
CA TYR A 101 5.33 -14.40 24.29
C TYR A 101 5.93 -15.63 23.59
N ASP A 102 7.17 -16.01 23.91
CA ASP A 102 7.82 -17.16 23.27
C ASP A 102 7.16 -18.49 23.68
N LEU A 103 6.73 -18.63 24.94
CA LEU A 103 5.95 -19.77 25.41
C LEU A 103 4.59 -19.86 24.68
N LEU A 104 3.87 -18.74 24.56
CA LEU A 104 2.59 -18.69 23.86
C LEU A 104 2.73 -18.98 22.36
N LYS A 105 3.80 -18.48 21.73
CA LYS A 105 4.13 -18.77 20.33
C LYS A 105 4.41 -20.26 20.14
N GLY A 106 5.20 -20.88 21.01
CA GLY A 106 5.47 -22.32 20.99
C GLY A 106 4.20 -23.16 21.15
N LEU A 107 3.33 -22.77 22.10
CA LEU A 107 2.03 -23.38 22.31
C LEU A 107 1.13 -23.31 21.07
N LEU A 108 1.01 -22.12 20.46
CA LEU A 108 0.22 -21.93 19.24
C LEU A 108 0.78 -22.75 18.08
N ASN A 109 2.10 -22.81 17.89
CA ASN A 109 2.73 -23.63 16.85
C ASN A 109 2.31 -25.09 16.95
N GLN A 110 2.36 -25.68 18.15
CA GLN A 110 1.93 -27.06 18.35
C GLN A 110 0.42 -27.24 18.15
N CYS A 111 -0.40 -26.27 18.57
CA CYS A 111 -1.84 -26.29 18.30
C CYS A 111 -2.14 -26.26 16.78
N VAL A 112 -1.38 -25.45 16.03
CA VAL A 112 -1.46 -25.36 14.57
C VAL A 112 -0.99 -26.65 13.91
N LEU A 113 0.04 -27.33 14.44
CA LEU A 113 0.41 -28.70 14.01
C LEU A 113 -0.74 -29.69 14.23
N ALA A 114 -1.41 -29.65 15.38
CA ALA A 114 -2.58 -30.48 15.67
C ALA A 114 -3.75 -30.20 14.71
N LEU A 115 -3.98 -28.95 14.30
CA LEU A 115 -4.97 -28.58 13.27
C LEU A 115 -4.69 -29.23 11.90
N GLY A 116 -3.44 -29.61 11.63
CA GLY A 116 -3.04 -30.26 10.39
C GLY A 116 -3.69 -31.62 10.17
N ASP A 117 -4.10 -32.31 11.23
CA ASP A 117 -4.74 -33.62 11.15
C ASP A 117 -6.05 -33.59 10.34
N SER A 118 -6.28 -34.61 9.52
CA SER A 118 -7.41 -34.65 8.58
C SER A 118 -8.74 -35.02 9.25
N GLN A 119 -8.72 -35.76 10.37
CA GLN A 119 -9.93 -36.25 11.02
C GLN A 119 -10.30 -35.45 12.28
N MET A 120 -9.31 -35.17 13.12
CA MET A 120 -9.50 -34.56 14.45
C MET A 120 -9.10 -33.08 14.49
N GLY A 121 -8.36 -32.60 13.48
CA GLY A 121 -7.87 -31.22 13.44
C GLY A 121 -8.96 -30.14 13.50
N VAL A 122 -10.16 -30.41 12.98
CA VAL A 122 -11.30 -29.46 13.03
C VAL A 122 -11.68 -29.09 14.47
N ILE A 123 -11.50 -30.01 15.42
CA ILE A 123 -11.89 -29.83 16.83
C ILE A 123 -11.05 -28.72 17.48
N VAL A 124 -9.78 -28.58 17.12
CA VAL A 124 -8.90 -27.54 17.69
C VAL A 124 -8.98 -26.21 16.96
N LEU A 125 -9.74 -26.10 15.86
CA LEU A 125 -9.84 -24.85 15.10
C LEU A 125 -10.29 -23.65 15.97
N PRO A 126 -11.33 -23.75 16.83
CA PRO A 126 -11.70 -22.67 17.74
C PRO A 126 -10.56 -22.30 18.70
N THR A 127 -9.84 -23.30 19.23
CA THR A 127 -8.68 -23.10 20.11
C THR A 127 -7.54 -22.38 19.39
N VAL A 128 -7.20 -22.78 18.16
CA VAL A 128 -6.19 -22.08 17.34
C VAL A 128 -6.59 -20.62 17.08
N LEU A 129 -7.87 -20.36 16.81
CA LEU A 129 -8.39 -19.00 16.61
C LEU A 129 -8.24 -18.16 17.89
N TYR A 130 -8.59 -18.73 19.04
CA TYR A 130 -8.46 -18.07 20.34
C TYR A 130 -6.98 -17.77 20.63
N LEU A 131 -6.10 -18.77 20.58
CA LEU A 131 -4.66 -18.62 20.84
C LEU A 131 -4.00 -17.63 19.88
N SER A 132 -4.39 -17.64 18.60
CA SER A 132 -3.90 -16.68 17.61
C SER A 132 -4.29 -15.25 17.96
N LYS A 133 -5.50 -15.02 18.49
CA LYS A 133 -5.93 -13.68 18.96
C LYS A 133 -5.15 -13.24 20.20
N VAL A 134 -4.93 -14.14 21.16
CA VAL A 134 -4.14 -13.83 22.37
C VAL A 134 -2.70 -13.47 21.99
N LEU A 135 -2.06 -14.28 21.13
CA LEU A 135 -0.71 -14.01 20.63
C LEU A 135 -0.66 -12.69 19.87
N ALA A 136 -1.62 -12.43 18.98
CA ALA A 136 -1.71 -11.18 18.24
C ALA A 136 -1.85 -9.95 19.15
N LYS A 137 -2.69 -10.02 20.20
CA LYS A 137 -2.85 -8.95 21.20
C LYS A 137 -1.53 -8.68 21.93
N LEU A 138 -0.86 -9.74 22.40
CA LEU A 138 0.41 -9.64 23.10
C LEU A 138 1.51 -9.06 22.19
N ALA A 139 1.64 -9.57 20.96
CA ALA A 139 2.60 -9.09 19.98
C ALA A 139 2.40 -7.60 19.65
N MET A 140 1.16 -7.18 19.37
CA MET A 140 0.82 -5.77 19.12
C MET A 140 1.02 -4.89 20.36
N GLY A 141 0.84 -5.42 21.56
CA GLY A 141 1.07 -4.71 22.82
C GLY A 141 2.55 -4.46 23.07
N LEU A 142 3.40 -5.47 22.83
CA LEU A 142 4.86 -5.38 22.94
C LEU A 142 5.44 -4.44 21.88
N ASP A 143 4.97 -4.51 20.64
CA ASP A 143 5.41 -3.66 19.53
C ASP A 143 5.18 -2.16 19.80
N ARG A 144 4.13 -1.81 20.53
CA ARG A 144 3.85 -0.43 20.96
C ARG A 144 4.77 0.06 22.09
N ARG A 145 5.61 -0.81 22.67
CA ARG A 145 6.53 -0.49 23.78
C ARG A 145 7.96 -0.94 23.43
N PRO A 146 8.61 -0.30 22.44
CA PRO A 146 9.94 -0.70 21.99
C PRO A 146 11.00 -0.63 23.10
N ASP A 147 10.84 0.26 24.09
CA ASP A 147 11.75 0.40 25.23
C ASP A 147 11.79 -0.87 26.10
N LEU A 148 10.63 -1.51 26.29
CA LEU A 148 10.53 -2.77 27.05
C LEU A 148 11.24 -3.91 26.30
N ILE A 149 11.07 -3.96 24.97
CA ILE A 149 11.75 -4.95 24.12
C ILE A 149 13.26 -4.74 24.15
N ALA A 150 13.73 -3.50 24.00
CA ALA A 150 15.16 -3.18 24.03
C ALA A 150 15.79 -3.51 25.38
N HIS A 151 15.09 -3.23 26.49
CA HIS A 151 15.53 -3.59 27.84
C HIS A 151 15.57 -5.11 28.06
N LEU A 152 14.54 -5.85 27.61
CA LEU A 152 14.49 -7.31 27.72
C LEU A 152 15.54 -8.00 26.83
N LEU A 153 15.78 -7.50 25.61
CA LEU A 153 16.83 -8.02 24.72
C LEU A 153 18.25 -7.76 25.26
N ARG A 154 18.46 -6.65 25.98
CA ARG A 154 19.71 -6.36 26.70
C ARG A 154 19.91 -7.30 27.89
N LEU A 155 18.85 -7.60 28.66
CA LEU A 155 18.89 -8.54 29.78
C LEU A 155 19.17 -9.99 29.32
N GLU A 156 18.68 -10.40 28.15
CA GLU A 156 18.92 -11.74 27.59
C GLU A 156 20.30 -11.92 26.92
N GLY A 157 21.18 -10.90 26.92
CA GLY A 157 22.53 -11.00 26.35
C GLY A 157 22.58 -11.19 24.83
N ARG A 158 21.46 -10.98 24.11
CA ARG A 158 21.32 -11.17 22.66
C ARG A 158 21.79 -9.96 21.82
N SER A 159 22.55 -9.03 22.40
CA SER A 159 22.84 -7.73 21.79
C SER A 159 23.91 -7.75 20.69
N ASN A 160 24.73 -8.80 20.55
CA ASN A 160 26.00 -8.68 19.82
C ASN A 160 26.19 -9.57 18.57
N GLN A 161 25.16 -10.22 18.03
CA GLN A 161 25.30 -10.93 16.75
C GLN A 161 24.14 -10.59 15.82
N GLU A 162 24.49 -10.09 14.62
CA GLU A 162 23.63 -9.79 13.46
C GLU A 162 22.91 -8.43 13.47
N GLU A 163 23.66 -7.37 13.13
CA GLU A 163 23.13 -6.03 12.77
C GLU A 163 22.81 -5.87 11.26
N ALA A 164 23.07 -6.88 10.43
CA ALA A 164 22.95 -6.77 8.96
C ALA A 164 21.63 -7.30 8.37
N THR A 165 20.82 -8.04 9.13
CA THR A 165 19.51 -8.55 8.69
C THR A 165 18.39 -7.79 9.40
N GLU A 166 17.45 -7.23 8.64
CA GLU A 166 16.26 -6.56 9.17
C GLU A 166 15.58 -7.47 10.20
N LYS A 167 15.71 -7.14 11.50
CA LYS A 167 15.26 -8.02 12.59
C LYS A 167 13.75 -8.26 12.44
N VAL A 168 13.38 -9.52 12.19
CA VAL A 168 11.97 -9.94 12.09
C VAL A 168 11.24 -9.56 13.38
N THR A 169 10.29 -8.64 13.27
CA THR A 169 9.53 -8.12 14.41
C THR A 169 8.71 -9.23 15.09
N LEU A 170 8.37 -9.07 16.36
CA LEU A 170 7.50 -10.02 17.07
C LEU A 170 6.14 -10.16 16.37
N VAL A 171 5.60 -9.05 15.84
CA VAL A 171 4.35 -9.04 15.07
C VAL A 171 4.49 -9.86 13.79
N GLU A 172 5.62 -9.77 13.10
CA GLU A 172 5.90 -10.57 11.89
C GLU A 172 6.07 -12.07 12.21
N LYS A 173 6.78 -12.41 13.29
CA LYS A 173 6.88 -13.80 13.77
C LYS A 173 5.48 -14.37 14.07
N SER A 174 4.63 -13.59 14.75
CA SER A 174 3.25 -13.97 15.02
C SER A 174 2.43 -14.12 13.74
N ALA A 175 2.59 -13.21 12.77
CA ALA A 175 1.90 -13.27 11.48
C ALA A 175 2.24 -14.54 10.71
N ASN A 176 3.50 -15.01 10.77
CA ASN A 176 3.93 -16.25 10.14
C ASN A 176 3.24 -17.48 10.74
N VAL A 177 3.12 -17.57 12.06
CA VAL A 177 2.39 -18.67 12.74
C VAL A 177 0.91 -18.67 12.34
N VAL A 178 0.27 -17.50 12.32
CA VAL A 178 -1.14 -17.39 11.89
C VAL A 178 -1.28 -17.72 10.39
N ARG A 179 -0.27 -17.39 9.57
CA ARG A 179 -0.24 -17.75 8.14
C ARG A 179 -0.21 -19.27 7.96
N GLU A 180 0.56 -20.01 8.75
CA GLU A 180 0.55 -21.48 8.71
C GLU A 180 -0.82 -22.06 9.06
N ALA A 181 -1.50 -21.48 10.06
CA ALA A 181 -2.88 -21.87 10.41
C ALA A 181 -3.85 -21.62 9.25
N PHE A 182 -3.72 -20.46 8.58
CA PHE A 182 -4.47 -20.13 7.38
C PHE A 182 -4.22 -21.13 6.25
N ILE A 183 -2.96 -21.46 5.95
CA ILE A 183 -2.60 -22.41 4.89
C ILE A 183 -3.22 -23.79 5.18
N LYS A 184 -3.20 -24.26 6.43
CA LYS A 184 -3.83 -25.54 6.83
C LYS A 184 -5.35 -25.54 6.67
N CYS A 185 -6.00 -24.40 6.86
CA CYS A 185 -7.44 -24.26 6.59
C CYS A 185 -7.73 -24.24 5.08
N LEU A 186 -6.83 -23.67 4.28
CA LEU A 186 -6.98 -23.52 2.83
C LEU A 186 -6.74 -24.84 2.08
N THR A 187 -5.68 -25.59 2.46
CA THR A 187 -5.31 -26.86 1.84
C THR A 187 -6.14 -28.05 2.32
N ASP A 188 -7.11 -27.80 3.22
CA ASP A 188 -8.00 -28.82 3.72
C ASP A 188 -8.81 -29.46 2.58
N ARG A 189 -8.77 -30.79 2.50
CA ARG A 189 -9.44 -31.58 1.46
C ARG A 189 -10.85 -32.02 1.86
N SER A 190 -11.32 -31.63 3.05
CA SER A 190 -12.67 -31.91 3.52
C SER A 190 -13.71 -31.07 2.75
N GLY A 191 -14.80 -31.72 2.30
CA GLY A 191 -15.90 -31.08 1.57
C GLY A 191 -15.68 -30.94 0.05
N THR A 192 -16.59 -30.26 -0.64
CA THR A 192 -16.46 -30.01 -2.10
C THR A 192 -15.32 -29.01 -2.38
N PRO A 193 -14.30 -29.38 -3.18
CA PRO A 193 -13.17 -28.50 -3.48
C PRO A 193 -13.56 -27.29 -4.36
N GLY A 194 -12.74 -26.23 -4.28
CA GLY A 194 -12.74 -25.13 -5.25
C GLY A 194 -13.84 -24.06 -5.10
N ILE A 195 -13.92 -23.21 -6.13
CA ILE A 195 -14.78 -22.02 -6.25
C ILE A 195 -16.29 -22.40 -6.26
N HIS A 196 -16.62 -23.69 -6.30
CA HIS A 196 -18.00 -24.20 -6.26
C HIS A 196 -18.42 -24.73 -4.88
N GLY A 197 -17.49 -24.88 -3.94
CA GLY A 197 -17.75 -25.50 -2.64
C GLY A 197 -18.40 -24.57 -1.62
N LYS A 198 -19.14 -25.14 -0.67
CA LYS A 198 -19.52 -24.47 0.59
C LYS A 198 -18.40 -24.67 1.63
N PRO A 199 -18.20 -23.73 2.56
CA PRO A 199 -17.20 -23.89 3.60
C PRO A 199 -17.63 -24.96 4.60
N GLU A 200 -16.87 -26.05 4.66
CA GLU A 200 -17.06 -27.18 5.59
C GLU A 200 -15.73 -27.52 6.28
N GLY A 201 -15.79 -28.24 7.40
CA GLY A 201 -14.57 -28.69 8.10
C GLY A 201 -13.67 -27.52 8.52
N LYS A 202 -12.37 -27.59 8.18
CA LYS A 202 -11.41 -26.52 8.53
C LYS A 202 -11.56 -25.28 7.64
N ARG A 203 -12.22 -25.41 6.49
CA ARG A 203 -12.42 -24.31 5.53
C ARG A 203 -13.27 -23.17 6.07
N ILE A 204 -14.08 -23.43 7.11
CA ILE A 204 -14.83 -22.37 7.83
C ILE A 204 -13.88 -21.33 8.49
N GLY A 205 -12.63 -21.73 8.77
CA GLY A 205 -11.61 -20.91 9.40
C GLY A 205 -10.79 -20.04 8.44
N ILE A 206 -10.92 -20.21 7.11
CA ILE A 206 -10.07 -19.55 6.11
C ILE A 206 -10.08 -18.04 6.29
N TYR A 207 -11.24 -17.39 6.22
CA TYR A 207 -11.33 -15.93 6.32
C TYR A 207 -11.12 -15.40 7.74
N LEU A 208 -11.38 -16.19 8.79
CA LEU A 208 -11.03 -15.80 10.16
C LEU A 208 -9.52 -15.71 10.36
N MET A 209 -8.79 -16.74 9.93
CA MET A 209 -7.32 -16.75 9.99
C MET A 209 -6.72 -15.72 9.05
N ALA A 210 -7.24 -15.60 7.83
CA ALA A 210 -6.79 -14.62 6.86
C ALA A 210 -6.95 -13.19 7.39
N ASN A 211 -8.11 -12.84 7.94
CA ASN A 211 -8.37 -11.51 8.50
C ASN A 211 -7.43 -11.17 9.66
N LEU A 212 -7.15 -12.15 10.54
CA LEU A 212 -6.22 -11.94 11.63
C LEU A 212 -4.77 -11.78 11.15
N CYS A 213 -4.34 -12.61 10.20
CA CYS A 213 -3.01 -12.51 9.61
C CYS A 213 -2.84 -11.20 8.83
N LEU A 214 -3.80 -10.80 7.99
CA LEU A 214 -3.82 -9.51 7.30
C LEU A 214 -3.73 -8.35 8.29
N LYS A 215 -4.48 -8.40 9.40
CA LYS A 215 -4.38 -7.38 10.46
C LYS A 215 -2.95 -7.22 10.99
N LEU A 216 -2.23 -8.33 11.22
CA LEU A 216 -0.85 -8.29 11.68
C LEU A 216 0.11 -7.79 10.59
N LEU A 217 -0.08 -8.21 9.34
CA LEU A 217 0.76 -7.79 8.21
C LEU A 217 0.64 -6.29 7.91
N PHE A 218 -0.57 -5.75 7.98
CA PHE A 218 -0.79 -4.31 7.84
C PHE A 218 -0.23 -3.52 9.03
N GLN A 219 -0.09 -4.13 10.20
CA GLN A 219 0.52 -3.50 11.37
C GLN A 219 2.05 -3.43 11.25
N CYS A 220 2.70 -4.48 10.74
CA CYS A 220 4.16 -4.49 10.55
C CYS A 220 4.63 -3.85 9.22
N GLY A 221 3.72 -3.38 8.37
CA GLY A 221 4.05 -2.71 7.10
C GLY A 221 4.53 -3.64 5.97
N LYS A 222 4.56 -4.96 6.17
CA LYS A 222 5.03 -5.95 5.17
C LYS A 222 3.93 -6.30 4.16
N LEU A 223 3.55 -5.35 3.30
CA LEU A 223 2.47 -5.52 2.32
C LEU A 223 2.74 -6.62 1.26
N ARG A 224 4.00 -6.87 0.90
CA ARG A 224 4.37 -7.95 -0.06
C ARG A 224 3.90 -9.32 0.40
N ASN A 225 3.93 -9.60 1.70
CA ASN A 225 3.46 -10.87 2.26
C ASN A 225 1.94 -11.02 2.19
N ALA A 226 1.19 -9.93 2.07
CA ALA A 226 -0.27 -9.96 1.91
C ALA A 226 -0.67 -10.38 0.49
N GLU A 227 0.14 -10.04 -0.53
CA GLU A 227 -0.10 -10.43 -1.93
C GLU A 227 -0.24 -11.95 -2.09
N GLN A 228 0.69 -12.71 -1.51
CA GLN A 228 0.66 -14.18 -1.54
C GLN A 228 -0.61 -14.76 -0.90
N MET A 229 -1.12 -14.12 0.16
CA MET A 229 -2.38 -14.51 0.78
C MET A 229 -3.57 -14.27 -0.15
N PHE A 230 -3.66 -13.10 -0.78
CA PHE A 230 -4.74 -12.80 -1.72
C PHE A 230 -4.71 -13.72 -2.94
N ALA A 231 -3.53 -14.05 -3.45
CA ALA A 231 -3.35 -14.99 -4.55
C ALA A 231 -3.81 -16.42 -4.17
N SER A 232 -3.41 -16.90 -2.98
CA SER A 232 -3.80 -18.22 -2.48
C SER A 232 -5.32 -18.33 -2.25
N ILE A 233 -5.94 -17.27 -1.72
CA ILE A 233 -7.41 -17.21 -1.55
C ILE A 233 -8.09 -17.26 -2.91
N SER A 234 -7.63 -16.47 -3.87
CA SER A 234 -8.19 -16.43 -5.23
C SER A 234 -8.18 -17.82 -5.90
N ALA A 235 -7.13 -18.60 -5.66
CA ALA A 235 -6.96 -19.90 -6.28
C ALA A 235 -7.77 -21.03 -5.62
N GLN A 236 -7.87 -21.04 -4.28
CA GLN A 236 -8.33 -22.24 -3.54
C GLN A 236 -9.55 -22.02 -2.65
N SER A 237 -9.89 -20.77 -2.32
CA SER A 237 -10.95 -20.48 -1.36
C SER A 237 -12.35 -20.67 -1.95
N PRO A 238 -13.33 -21.14 -1.15
CA PRO A 238 -14.74 -21.03 -1.50
C PRO A 238 -15.15 -19.55 -1.72
N PRO A 239 -16.21 -19.28 -2.50
CA PRO A 239 -16.69 -17.92 -2.72
C PRO A 239 -16.94 -17.16 -1.43
N LEU A 240 -16.50 -15.91 -1.39
CA LEU A 240 -16.58 -15.07 -0.20
C LEU A 240 -18.02 -14.94 0.32
N LYS A 241 -19.02 -14.97 -0.59
CA LYS A 241 -20.45 -14.88 -0.29
C LYS A 241 -20.94 -15.93 0.72
N HIS A 242 -20.32 -17.10 0.79
CA HIS A 242 -20.71 -18.17 1.71
C HIS A 242 -20.29 -17.92 3.16
N PHE A 243 -19.42 -16.94 3.41
CA PHE A 243 -18.92 -16.63 4.74
C PHE A 243 -19.77 -15.55 5.44
N PRO A 244 -19.81 -15.49 6.78
CA PRO A 244 -20.55 -14.47 7.52
C PRO A 244 -20.14 -13.04 7.17
N ALA A 245 -21.10 -12.11 7.21
CA ALA A 245 -20.87 -10.70 6.84
C ALA A 245 -19.71 -10.05 7.60
N SER A 246 -19.54 -10.36 8.89
CA SER A 246 -18.42 -9.86 9.70
C SER A 246 -17.05 -10.24 9.11
N GLN A 247 -16.91 -11.48 8.62
CA GLN A 247 -15.67 -11.94 7.99
C GLN A 247 -15.46 -11.31 6.62
N ARG A 248 -16.53 -11.20 5.82
CA ARG A 248 -16.47 -10.59 4.49
C ARG A 248 -16.10 -9.11 4.56
N VAL A 249 -16.72 -8.35 5.45
CA VAL A 249 -16.47 -6.92 5.65
C VAL A 249 -15.00 -6.67 5.99
N THR A 250 -14.45 -7.41 6.96
CA THR A 250 -13.04 -7.27 7.35
C THR A 250 -12.09 -7.66 6.22
N TYR A 251 -12.38 -8.73 5.48
CA TYR A 251 -11.56 -9.16 4.36
C TYR A 251 -11.54 -8.12 3.24
N LEU A 252 -12.72 -7.66 2.79
CA LEU A 252 -12.87 -6.66 1.75
C LEU A 252 -12.24 -5.32 2.13
N TYR A 253 -12.27 -4.97 3.41
CA TYR A 253 -11.57 -3.79 3.92
C TYR A 253 -10.05 -3.89 3.72
N TYR A 254 -9.42 -5.00 4.11
CA TYR A 254 -7.98 -5.19 3.92
C TYR A 254 -7.60 -5.36 2.45
N LEU A 255 -8.44 -6.05 1.66
CA LEU A 255 -8.24 -6.18 0.22
C LEU A 255 -8.27 -4.80 -0.47
N GLY A 256 -9.28 -3.99 -0.16
CA GLY A 256 -9.39 -2.64 -0.68
C GLY A 256 -8.22 -1.75 -0.31
N ARG A 257 -7.70 -1.86 0.93
CA ARG A 257 -6.47 -1.16 1.33
C ARG A 257 -5.23 -1.63 0.58
N TYR A 258 -5.09 -2.94 0.37
CA TYR A 258 -3.98 -3.50 -0.39
C TYR A 258 -4.01 -2.99 -1.84
N LEU A 259 -5.17 -3.05 -2.50
CA LEU A 259 -5.36 -2.56 -3.87
C LEU A 259 -5.08 -1.04 -3.94
N PHE A 260 -5.54 -0.26 -2.96
CA PHE A 260 -5.25 1.17 -2.87
C PHE A 260 -3.74 1.44 -2.78
N SER A 261 -3.01 0.71 -1.92
CA SER A 261 -1.56 0.86 -1.78
C SER A 261 -0.80 0.48 -3.05
N ASN A 262 -1.36 -0.40 -3.89
CA ASN A 262 -0.80 -0.77 -5.20
C ASN A 262 -1.28 0.12 -6.35
N ASN A 263 -1.91 1.26 -6.07
CA ASN A 263 -2.49 2.19 -7.06
C ASN A 263 -3.63 1.61 -7.92
N LEU A 264 -4.24 0.49 -7.52
CA LEU A 264 -5.40 -0.10 -8.18
C LEU A 264 -6.69 0.49 -7.60
N PHE A 265 -6.95 1.76 -7.90
CA PHE A 265 -8.02 2.52 -7.24
C PHE A 265 -9.43 2.06 -7.60
N TYR A 266 -9.72 1.69 -8.85
CA TYR A 266 -11.07 1.25 -9.22
C TYR A 266 -11.45 -0.09 -8.53
N PRO A 267 -10.63 -1.16 -8.59
CA PRO A 267 -10.88 -2.37 -7.81
C PRO A 267 -10.92 -2.12 -6.29
N ALA A 268 -10.06 -1.23 -5.78
CA ALA A 268 -10.09 -0.84 -4.36
C ALA A 268 -11.42 -0.19 -3.98
N GLN A 269 -11.98 0.68 -4.82
CA GLN A 269 -13.26 1.33 -4.58
C GLN A 269 -14.39 0.30 -4.51
N ILE A 270 -14.42 -0.69 -5.41
CA ILE A 270 -15.44 -1.74 -5.41
C ILE A 270 -15.36 -2.57 -4.11
N ALA A 271 -14.16 -3.00 -3.70
CA ALA A 271 -13.96 -3.76 -2.47
C ALA A 271 -14.33 -2.96 -1.21
N LEU A 272 -13.89 -1.70 -1.10
CA LEU A 272 -14.17 -0.83 0.04
C LEU A 272 -15.65 -0.45 0.12
N GLN A 273 -16.30 -0.22 -1.03
CA GLN A 273 -17.73 0.05 -1.10
C GLN A 273 -18.52 -1.16 -0.60
N ALA A 274 -18.20 -2.36 -1.11
CA ALA A 274 -18.84 -3.59 -0.66
C ALA A 274 -18.60 -3.87 0.83
N SER A 275 -17.44 -3.51 1.37
CA SER A 275 -17.15 -3.57 2.81
C SER A 275 -18.04 -2.62 3.61
N TYR A 276 -18.19 -1.37 3.16
CA TYR A 276 -19.03 -0.36 3.81
C TYR A 276 -20.51 -0.75 3.81
N ASP A 277 -21.03 -1.21 2.67
CA ASP A 277 -22.45 -1.55 2.49
C ASP A 277 -22.87 -2.78 3.30
N GLN A 278 -21.96 -3.75 3.45
CA GLN A 278 -22.19 -4.94 4.27
C GLN A 278 -21.90 -4.72 5.77
N CYS A 279 -21.31 -3.58 6.14
CA CYS A 279 -20.94 -3.29 7.51
C CYS A 279 -22.18 -3.03 8.38
N HIS A 280 -22.20 -3.63 9.58
CA HIS A 280 -23.34 -3.50 10.48
C HIS A 280 -23.62 -2.03 10.85
N ARG A 281 -24.90 -1.63 10.87
CA ARG A 281 -25.31 -0.23 11.12
C ARG A 281 -24.80 0.35 12.44
N GLN A 282 -24.68 -0.47 13.48
CA GLN A 282 -24.17 -0.03 14.79
C GLN A 282 -22.64 0.02 14.87
N ALA A 283 -21.92 -0.57 13.91
CA ALA A 283 -20.46 -0.60 13.89
C ALA A 283 -19.87 0.70 13.31
N THR A 284 -20.25 1.84 13.88
CA THR A 284 -19.87 3.19 13.41
C THR A 284 -18.35 3.37 13.30
N ASN A 285 -17.60 2.88 14.28
CA ASN A 285 -16.14 2.93 14.27
C ASN A 285 -15.54 2.15 13.09
N GLN A 286 -16.10 0.97 12.75
CA GLN A 286 -15.63 0.18 11.62
C GLN A 286 -15.96 0.86 10.30
N LYS A 287 -17.17 1.40 10.18
CA LYS A 287 -17.58 2.22 9.03
C LYS A 287 -16.67 3.43 8.84
N ARG A 288 -16.30 4.14 9.90
CA ARG A 288 -15.37 5.28 9.87
C ARG A 288 -14.00 4.88 9.33
N VAL A 289 -13.49 3.74 9.79
CA VAL A 289 -12.21 3.18 9.33
C VAL A 289 -12.28 2.79 7.84
N ILE A 290 -13.41 2.25 7.36
CA ILE A 290 -13.62 1.99 5.94
C ILE A 290 -13.68 3.30 5.14
N LEU A 291 -14.44 4.30 5.60
CA LEU A 291 -14.58 5.61 4.95
C LEU A 291 -13.25 6.36 4.82
N THR A 292 -12.34 6.18 5.78
CA THR A 292 -10.98 6.74 5.73
C THR A 292 -10.22 6.36 4.46
N TYR A 293 -10.53 5.20 3.86
CA TYR A 293 -9.93 4.74 2.60
C TYR A 293 -10.89 4.84 1.40
N LEU A 294 -12.19 4.67 1.62
CA LEU A 294 -13.18 4.77 0.54
C LEU A 294 -13.29 6.20 -0.02
N ILE A 295 -13.25 7.22 0.84
CA ILE A 295 -13.31 8.63 0.43
C ILE A 295 -12.13 9.02 -0.47
N PRO A 296 -10.85 8.85 -0.07
CA PRO A 296 -9.73 9.22 -0.93
C PRO A 296 -9.71 8.42 -2.23
N CYS A 297 -10.13 7.14 -2.19
CA CYS A 297 -10.27 6.33 -3.39
C CYS A 297 -11.28 6.92 -4.39
N ASN A 298 -12.44 7.36 -3.90
CA ASN A 298 -13.43 8.05 -4.73
C ASN A 298 -12.94 9.42 -5.23
N ILE A 299 -12.24 10.21 -4.40
CA ILE A 299 -11.67 11.51 -4.80
C ILE A 299 -10.70 11.33 -5.98
N ILE A 300 -9.80 10.35 -5.90
CA ILE A 300 -8.85 10.01 -6.97
C ILE A 300 -9.58 9.63 -8.26
N LEU A 301 -10.69 8.90 -8.14
CA LEU A 301 -11.55 8.52 -9.27
C LEU A 301 -12.49 9.65 -9.73
N GLY A 302 -12.35 10.87 -9.19
CA GLY A 302 -13.12 12.05 -9.60
C GLY A 302 -14.52 12.16 -8.99
N ARG A 303 -14.80 11.44 -7.89
CA ARG A 303 -16.05 11.49 -7.13
C ARG A 303 -15.83 12.10 -5.75
N PHE A 304 -16.38 13.29 -5.53
CA PHE A 304 -16.33 13.92 -4.21
C PHE A 304 -17.41 13.36 -3.28
N PRO A 305 -17.15 13.29 -1.97
CA PRO A 305 -18.15 12.86 -0.99
C PRO A 305 -19.34 13.83 -0.97
N SER A 306 -20.55 13.30 -0.92
CA SER A 306 -21.76 14.11 -0.81
C SER A 306 -21.93 14.65 0.61
N LEU A 307 -22.64 15.78 0.75
CA LEU A 307 -22.97 16.33 2.07
C LEU A 307 -23.74 15.32 2.94
N GLN A 308 -24.63 14.52 2.33
CA GLN A 308 -25.39 13.47 3.03
C GLN A 308 -24.49 12.38 3.63
N LEU A 309 -23.42 11.99 2.92
CA LEU A 309 -22.44 11.04 3.45
C LEU A 309 -21.65 11.66 4.61
N LEU A 310 -21.23 12.91 4.45
CA LEU A 310 -20.44 13.65 5.43
C LEU A 310 -21.20 13.97 6.73
N GLN A 311 -22.53 14.05 6.68
CA GLN A 311 -23.39 14.27 7.85
C GLN A 311 -23.65 12.99 8.66
N ARG A 312 -23.22 11.81 8.20
CA ARG A 312 -23.42 10.56 8.93
C ARG A 312 -22.51 10.47 10.16
N PRO A 313 -22.94 9.81 11.25
CA PRO A 313 -22.13 9.68 12.47
C PRO A 313 -20.80 8.96 12.22
N GLU A 314 -20.75 8.00 11.29
CA GLU A 314 -19.50 7.35 10.91
C GLU A 314 -18.51 8.25 10.16
N ALA A 315 -18.93 9.40 9.60
CA ALA A 315 -18.08 10.33 8.85
C ALA A 315 -17.50 11.48 9.72
N GLU A 316 -17.81 11.50 11.01
CA GLU A 316 -17.31 12.48 11.98
C GLU A 316 -15.77 12.63 11.90
N GLY A 317 -15.29 13.88 11.83
CA GLY A 317 -13.87 14.24 11.70
C GLY A 317 -13.27 14.03 10.30
N LEU A 318 -13.94 13.32 9.39
CA LEU A 318 -13.46 13.14 8.01
C LEU A 318 -13.76 14.37 7.13
N VAL A 319 -14.77 15.16 7.50
CA VAL A 319 -15.15 16.41 6.82
C VAL A 319 -13.98 17.38 6.76
N ASP A 320 -13.39 17.68 7.93
CA ASP A 320 -12.31 18.65 8.08
C ASP A 320 -11.03 18.20 7.37
N LYS A 321 -10.89 16.90 7.11
CA LYS A 321 -9.75 16.32 6.39
C LYS A 321 -9.94 16.36 4.87
N PHE A 322 -11.09 15.91 4.35
CA PHE A 322 -11.24 15.70 2.91
C PHE A 322 -11.91 16.85 2.15
N VAL A 323 -12.74 17.67 2.82
CA VAL A 323 -13.41 18.80 2.15
C VAL A 323 -12.43 19.87 1.65
N PRO A 324 -11.39 20.28 2.41
CA PRO A 324 -10.39 21.22 1.90
C PRO A 324 -9.74 20.75 0.60
N ILE A 325 -9.35 19.47 0.54
CA ILE A 325 -8.78 18.84 -0.65
C ILE A 325 -9.74 18.93 -1.85
N CYS A 326 -11.02 18.58 -1.65
CA CYS A 326 -12.04 18.66 -2.71
C CYS A 326 -12.21 20.09 -3.23
N ARG A 327 -12.20 21.09 -2.32
CA ARG A 327 -12.29 22.52 -2.68
C ARG A 327 -11.07 22.96 -3.48
N LEU A 328 -9.87 22.55 -3.10
CA LEU A 328 -8.62 22.88 -3.81
C LEU A 328 -8.60 22.27 -5.23
N ILE A 329 -9.02 21.01 -5.37
CA ILE A 329 -9.19 20.38 -6.69
C ILE A 329 -10.20 21.15 -7.54
N ALA A 330 -11.38 21.48 -7.00
CA ALA A 330 -12.39 22.26 -7.71
C ALA A 330 -11.93 23.71 -8.01
N ARG A 331 -11.08 24.28 -7.16
CA ARG A 331 -10.49 25.61 -7.34
C ARG A 331 -9.53 25.63 -8.52
N GLY A 332 -8.76 24.57 -8.73
CA GLY A 332 -7.69 24.52 -9.73
C GLY A 332 -6.43 25.27 -9.26
N ASP A 333 -6.25 25.41 -7.95
CA ASP A 333 -5.10 26.08 -7.35
C ASP A 333 -4.04 25.03 -6.99
N TYR A 334 -3.09 24.81 -7.90
CA TYR A 334 -2.11 23.73 -7.76
C TYR A 334 -1.07 24.00 -6.67
N ILE A 335 -0.74 25.28 -6.40
CA ILE A 335 0.21 25.68 -5.35
C ILE A 335 -0.40 25.37 -3.98
N ALA A 336 -1.60 25.90 -3.71
CA ALA A 336 -2.31 25.65 -2.45
C ALA A 336 -2.62 24.15 -2.26
N PHE A 337 -2.93 23.42 -3.34
CA PHE A 337 -3.12 21.96 -3.27
C PHE A 337 -1.85 21.22 -2.84
N ARG A 338 -0.70 21.58 -3.43
CA ARG A 338 0.58 20.94 -3.12
C ARG A 338 1.07 21.28 -1.72
N GLU A 339 0.86 22.52 -1.28
CA GLU A 339 1.16 22.96 0.08
C GLU A 339 0.30 22.23 1.11
N HIS A 340 -1.02 22.15 0.89
CA HIS A 340 -1.94 21.46 1.80
C HIS A 340 -1.60 19.97 1.99
N LEU A 341 -0.96 19.34 1.00
CA LEU A 341 -0.48 17.96 1.03
C LEU A 341 1.05 17.85 1.10
N ALA A 342 1.73 18.91 1.54
CA ALA A 342 3.18 18.92 1.70
C ALA A 342 3.62 17.96 2.80
N ILE A 343 4.75 17.29 2.58
CA ILE A 343 5.28 16.33 3.55
C ILE A 343 5.88 17.10 4.73
N GLY A 344 5.57 16.66 5.96
CA GLY A 344 6.14 17.21 7.18
C GLY A 344 5.30 18.29 7.87
N SER A 345 4.09 18.57 7.38
CA SER A 345 3.13 19.43 8.09
C SER A 345 2.31 18.65 9.13
N PRO A 346 1.95 19.25 10.28
CA PRO A 346 1.09 18.60 11.29
C PRO A 346 -0.26 18.13 10.73
N GLU A 347 -0.79 18.85 9.74
CA GLU A 347 -2.06 18.55 9.08
C GLU A 347 -1.97 17.25 8.26
N THR A 348 -0.80 16.97 7.66
CA THR A 348 -0.57 15.83 6.78
C THR A 348 -0.10 14.57 7.49
N GLU A 349 0.38 14.69 8.73
CA GLU A 349 0.77 13.57 9.59
C GLU A 349 -0.33 12.50 9.69
N TRP A 350 -1.60 12.92 9.78
CA TRP A 350 -2.72 11.98 9.79
C TRP A 350 -2.84 11.20 8.48
N PHE A 351 -2.71 11.85 7.32
CA PHE A 351 -2.75 11.19 6.02
C PHE A 351 -1.54 10.26 5.83
N ALA A 352 -0.36 10.66 6.31
CA ALA A 352 0.87 9.88 6.28
C ALA A 352 0.73 8.59 7.11
N ARG A 353 0.30 8.70 8.38
CA ARG A 353 0.04 7.54 9.25
C ARG A 353 -1.00 6.57 8.69
N LYS A 354 -1.96 7.08 7.91
CA LYS A 354 -2.97 6.24 7.24
C LYS A 354 -2.48 5.62 5.93
N GLY A 355 -1.32 6.05 5.40
CA GLY A 355 -0.77 5.59 4.13
C GLY A 355 -1.50 6.12 2.89
N ILE A 356 -2.19 7.26 3.01
CA ILE A 356 -3.01 7.84 1.92
C ILE A 356 -2.47 9.16 1.36
N LEU A 357 -1.50 9.79 2.04
CA LEU A 357 -0.94 11.09 1.67
C LEU A 357 -0.39 11.12 0.23
N LEU A 358 0.53 10.19 -0.09
CA LEU A 358 1.19 10.16 -1.39
C LEU A 358 0.22 9.86 -2.54
N ALA A 359 -0.75 8.97 -2.31
CA ALA A 359 -1.78 8.67 -3.30
C ALA A 359 -2.65 9.91 -3.58
N LEU A 360 -3.09 10.62 -2.54
CA LEU A 360 -3.86 11.86 -2.71
C LEU A 360 -3.05 12.94 -3.44
N ARG A 361 -1.82 13.20 -2.98
CA ARG A 361 -0.92 14.20 -3.58
C ARG A 361 -0.67 13.92 -5.05
N ASN A 362 -0.18 12.73 -5.37
CA ASN A 362 0.31 12.41 -6.72
C ASN A 362 -0.82 12.13 -7.72
N ARG A 363 -1.95 11.58 -7.27
CA ARG A 363 -3.05 11.16 -8.16
C ARG A 363 -4.15 12.20 -8.31
N CYS A 364 -4.30 13.14 -7.37
CA CYS A 364 -5.30 14.20 -7.50
C CYS A 364 -4.76 15.48 -8.15
N GLU A 365 -3.43 15.70 -8.20
CA GLU A 365 -2.85 16.91 -8.81
C GLU A 365 -3.30 17.10 -10.27
N ILE A 366 -3.38 16.01 -11.04
CA ILE A 366 -3.88 16.05 -12.42
C ILE A 366 -5.33 16.57 -12.51
N LEU A 367 -6.17 16.32 -11.49
CA LEU A 367 -7.54 16.83 -11.41
C LEU A 367 -7.58 18.33 -11.11
N VAL A 368 -6.58 18.85 -10.38
CA VAL A 368 -6.40 20.28 -10.14
C VAL A 368 -6.06 20.98 -11.45
N TRP A 369 -5.08 20.46 -12.20
CA TRP A 369 -4.70 20.96 -13.53
C TRP A 369 -5.87 20.94 -14.51
N ARG A 370 -6.64 19.85 -14.54
CA ARG A 370 -7.87 19.76 -15.33
C ARG A 370 -8.86 20.88 -14.96
N SER A 371 -9.04 21.14 -13.68
CA SER A 371 -9.99 22.16 -13.20
C SER A 371 -9.52 23.57 -13.55
N LEU A 372 -8.21 23.83 -13.46
CA LEU A 372 -7.61 25.08 -13.92
C LEU A 372 -7.82 25.27 -15.42
N ALA A 373 -7.41 24.30 -16.25
CA ALA A 373 -7.58 24.35 -17.69
C ALA A 373 -9.05 24.55 -18.11
N ARG A 374 -9.99 23.88 -17.42
CA ARG A 374 -11.43 24.06 -17.64
C ARG A 374 -11.89 25.48 -17.33
N LYS A 375 -11.44 26.09 -16.23
CA LYS A 375 -11.81 27.45 -15.86
C LYS A 375 -11.24 28.47 -16.83
N VAL A 376 -9.97 28.34 -17.19
CA VAL A 376 -9.34 29.20 -18.20
C VAL A 376 -10.08 29.08 -19.53
N PHE A 377 -10.47 27.87 -19.94
CA PHE A 377 -11.30 27.67 -21.13
C PHE A 377 -12.65 28.39 -21.01
N ILE A 378 -13.34 28.29 -19.88
CA ILE A 378 -14.63 28.97 -19.65
C ILE A 378 -14.50 30.49 -19.75
N HIS A 379 -13.48 31.07 -19.13
CA HIS A 379 -13.33 32.53 -19.04
C HIS A 379 -12.62 33.19 -20.23
N ALA A 380 -11.65 32.49 -20.84
CA ALA A 380 -10.76 33.06 -21.86
C ALA A 380 -10.68 32.22 -23.15
N GLY A 381 -11.42 31.11 -23.23
CA GLY A 381 -11.52 30.29 -24.42
C GLY A 381 -12.51 30.85 -25.43
N PHE A 382 -12.28 30.54 -26.71
CA PHE A 382 -13.23 30.76 -27.77
C PHE A 382 -14.26 29.63 -27.77
N HIS A 383 -15.53 29.94 -27.51
CA HIS A 383 -16.61 28.94 -27.37
C HIS A 383 -17.33 28.61 -28.69
N GLY A 384 -16.89 29.19 -29.81
CA GLY A 384 -17.66 29.19 -31.06
C GLY A 384 -18.66 30.36 -31.10
N ASP A 385 -19.14 30.67 -32.29
CA ASP A 385 -20.13 31.72 -32.49
C ASP A 385 -21.54 31.10 -32.51
N PRO A 386 -22.42 31.45 -31.54
CA PRO A 386 -23.79 30.95 -31.49
C PRO A 386 -24.71 31.54 -32.59
N SER A 387 -24.27 32.59 -33.30
CA SER A 387 -25.05 33.26 -34.35
C SER A 387 -24.88 32.66 -35.75
N LEU A 388 -23.89 31.79 -35.94
CA LEU A 388 -23.65 31.08 -37.19
C LEU A 388 -24.61 29.89 -37.32
N GLY A 389 -25.46 29.91 -38.35
CA GLY A 389 -26.41 28.84 -38.65
C GLY A 389 -25.75 27.47 -38.89
N PRO A 390 -26.51 26.36 -38.81
CA PRO A 390 -25.97 24.98 -38.83
C PRO A 390 -25.11 24.63 -40.06
N SER A 391 -25.25 25.38 -41.15
CA SER A 391 -24.58 25.21 -42.44
C SER A 391 -23.26 26.00 -42.59
N GLN A 392 -22.93 26.96 -41.72
CA GLN A 392 -21.64 27.67 -41.80
C GLN A 392 -20.58 27.03 -40.87
N ARG A 393 -19.40 26.71 -41.43
CA ARG A 393 -18.31 26.05 -40.69
C ARG A 393 -17.37 27.09 -40.05
N GLY A 394 -17.78 27.70 -38.94
CA GLY A 394 -16.87 28.46 -38.07
C GLY A 394 -15.81 27.56 -37.41
N PRO A 395 -14.68 28.13 -36.92
CA PRO A 395 -13.60 27.37 -36.29
C PRO A 395 -14.11 26.61 -35.06
N PRO A 396 -13.57 25.41 -34.76
CA PRO A 396 -13.95 24.68 -33.54
C PRO A 396 -13.59 25.51 -32.30
N PRO A 397 -14.31 25.36 -31.17
CA PRO A 397 -13.92 25.99 -29.92
C PRO A 397 -12.47 25.70 -29.56
N TYR A 398 -11.73 26.69 -29.09
CA TYR A 398 -10.31 26.54 -28.77
C TYR A 398 -9.88 27.42 -27.60
N LEU A 399 -8.76 27.06 -26.97
CA LEU A 399 -8.07 27.85 -25.96
C LEU A 399 -6.61 28.02 -26.36
N TYR A 400 -6.16 29.26 -26.49
CA TYR A 400 -4.73 29.54 -26.61
C TYR A 400 -4.02 29.25 -25.28
N LEU A 401 -2.91 28.51 -25.34
CA LEU A 401 -2.16 28.12 -24.14
C LEU A 401 -1.49 29.31 -23.44
N ASN A 402 -1.26 30.43 -24.14
CA ASN A 402 -0.78 31.67 -23.51
C ASN A 402 -1.74 32.22 -22.44
N LYS A 403 -3.05 31.94 -22.55
CA LYS A 403 -4.03 32.29 -21.51
C LYS A 403 -3.90 31.39 -20.28
N LEU A 404 -3.53 30.12 -20.48
CA LEU A 404 -3.24 29.20 -19.38
C LEU A 404 -1.91 29.57 -18.69
N ASP A 405 -0.88 29.91 -19.46
CA ASP A 405 0.38 30.48 -18.95
C ASP A 405 0.13 31.71 -18.08
N ALA A 406 -0.61 32.70 -18.61
CA ALA A 406 -0.97 33.89 -17.85
C ALA A 406 -1.75 33.57 -16.55
N ALA A 407 -2.65 32.58 -16.58
CA ALA A 407 -3.37 32.14 -15.38
C ALA A 407 -2.46 31.49 -14.34
N VAL A 408 -1.47 30.69 -14.76
CA VAL A 408 -0.50 30.07 -13.85
C VAL A 408 0.42 31.12 -13.24
N ARG A 409 0.93 32.06 -14.04
CA ARG A 409 1.72 33.20 -13.53
C ARG A 409 0.93 34.08 -12.57
N TRP A 410 -0.37 34.24 -12.82
CA TRP A 410 -1.25 34.95 -11.90
C TRP A 410 -1.42 34.19 -10.58
N ILE A 411 -1.58 32.85 -10.58
CA ILE A 411 -1.62 32.05 -9.35
C ILE A 411 -0.28 32.17 -8.59
N GLN A 412 0.85 32.05 -9.27
CA GLN A 412 2.18 32.23 -8.67
C GLN A 412 2.33 33.60 -8.01
N SER A 413 1.92 34.67 -8.69
CA SER A 413 2.01 36.02 -8.13
C SER A 413 1.09 36.20 -6.92
N GLN A 414 -0.14 35.68 -6.94
CA GLN A 414 -1.05 35.77 -5.78
C GLN A 414 -0.44 35.14 -4.52
N HIS A 415 0.15 33.96 -4.64
CA HIS A 415 0.80 33.26 -3.53
C HIS A 415 2.08 33.97 -3.05
N ALA A 416 2.88 34.51 -3.98
CA ALA A 416 4.06 35.30 -3.63
C ALA A 416 3.72 36.57 -2.82
N HIS A 417 2.64 37.28 -3.17
CA HIS A 417 2.18 38.46 -2.42
C HIS A 417 1.58 38.08 -1.06
N SER A 418 0.86 36.96 -0.99
CA SER A 418 0.30 36.42 0.27
C SER A 418 1.41 36.14 1.28
N ALA A 419 2.50 35.48 0.86
CA ALA A 419 3.65 35.19 1.71
C ALA A 419 4.31 36.47 2.28
N GLN A 420 4.46 37.53 1.47
CA GLN A 420 5.07 38.80 1.89
C GLN A 420 4.24 39.60 2.90
N SER A 421 2.92 39.42 2.91
CA SER A 421 2.00 40.14 3.82
C SER A 421 1.95 39.56 5.25
N SER A 422 2.53 38.38 5.47
CA SER A 422 2.56 37.68 6.76
C SER A 422 3.73 38.11 7.66
N ILE A 423 3.78 39.39 8.04
CA ILE A 423 4.84 39.92 8.93
C ILE A 423 4.42 39.69 10.40
N GLY A 424 4.91 38.61 11.01
CA GLY A 424 4.71 38.32 12.44
C GLY A 424 5.50 37.10 12.93
N ILE A 425 5.68 36.97 14.25
CA ILE A 425 6.52 35.96 14.95
C ILE A 425 6.09 34.49 14.66
N PHE A 426 4.94 34.29 14.01
CA PHE A 426 4.43 33.00 13.52
C PHE A 426 4.36 32.91 11.97
N ALA A 427 5.34 33.49 11.26
CA ALA A 427 5.38 33.42 9.80
C ALA A 427 5.42 31.95 9.31
N SER A 428 4.46 31.57 8.48
CA SER A 428 4.52 30.34 7.67
C SER A 428 5.76 30.41 6.78
N LYS A 429 6.54 29.33 6.69
CA LYS A 429 7.70 29.25 5.79
C LYS A 429 7.30 29.71 4.38
N PRO A 430 8.13 30.51 3.67
CA PRO A 430 7.82 30.95 2.32
C PRO A 430 7.54 29.73 1.43
N GLU A 431 6.42 29.77 0.72
CA GLU A 431 5.98 28.70 -0.17
C GLU A 431 7.00 28.55 -1.31
N PRO A 432 7.76 27.44 -1.39
CA PRO A 432 8.82 27.34 -2.39
C PRO A 432 8.25 27.45 -3.80
N ASP A 433 7.15 26.74 -4.10
CA ASP A 433 6.51 26.73 -5.42
C ASP A 433 5.97 28.10 -5.88
N SER A 434 5.73 29.04 -4.95
CA SER A 434 5.33 30.42 -5.29
C SER A 434 6.44 31.22 -5.97
N GLN A 435 7.70 30.82 -5.77
CA GLN A 435 8.89 31.41 -6.39
C GLN A 435 9.21 30.80 -7.76
N ALA A 436 8.43 29.81 -8.21
CA ALA A 436 8.59 29.23 -9.55
C ALA A 436 8.19 30.22 -10.66
N GLY A 437 8.67 29.98 -11.88
CA GLY A 437 8.32 30.77 -13.08
C GLY A 437 9.41 31.71 -13.60
N GLN A 438 10.54 31.79 -12.88
CA GLN A 438 11.81 32.42 -13.29
C GLN A 438 13.02 31.52 -13.03
N ASN A 439 12.80 30.21 -12.89
CA ASN A 439 13.88 29.27 -12.58
C ASN A 439 14.84 29.19 -13.79
N GLN A 440 16.13 29.46 -13.58
CA GLN A 440 17.14 29.37 -14.64
C GLN A 440 17.27 27.92 -15.16
N VAL A 441 17.12 26.94 -14.25
CA VAL A 441 17.18 25.51 -14.56
C VAL A 441 15.99 24.79 -13.91
N GLY A 442 15.46 23.76 -14.59
CA GLY A 442 14.39 22.92 -14.06
C GLY A 442 12.98 23.44 -14.30
N SER A 443 12.05 23.00 -13.45
CA SER A 443 10.62 23.23 -13.66
C SER A 443 10.23 24.69 -13.48
N GLN A 444 9.32 25.22 -14.30
CA GLN A 444 8.77 26.58 -14.17
C GLN A 444 7.49 26.62 -13.33
N ILE A 445 6.94 25.45 -13.02
CA ILE A 445 5.73 25.26 -12.21
C ILE A 445 6.10 24.83 -10.78
N VAL A 446 7.24 24.14 -10.62
CA VAL A 446 7.74 23.62 -9.35
C VAL A 446 9.06 24.28 -9.00
N HIS A 447 9.18 24.80 -7.79
CA HIS A 447 10.46 25.28 -7.28
C HIS A 447 11.05 24.23 -6.33
N LYS A 448 12.21 23.70 -6.67
CA LYS A 448 13.03 22.90 -5.76
C LYS A 448 14.29 23.68 -5.46
N ALA A 449 14.61 23.85 -4.18
CA ALA A 449 15.94 24.32 -3.80
C ALA A 449 16.99 23.38 -4.38
N THR A 450 18.09 23.93 -4.86
CA THR A 450 19.30 23.17 -5.20
C THR A 450 19.69 22.32 -3.99
N ASP A 451 20.02 21.04 -4.24
CA ASP A 451 20.46 20.14 -3.18
C ASP A 451 21.74 20.71 -2.54
N ARG A 452 21.77 20.81 -1.21
CA ARG A 452 22.92 21.36 -0.48
C ARG A 452 24.18 20.54 -0.70
N ASP A 453 24.03 19.23 -0.90
CA ASP A 453 25.14 18.34 -1.20
C ASP A 453 25.73 18.59 -2.60
N PHE A 454 25.03 19.37 -3.44
CA PHE A 454 25.41 19.72 -4.81
C PHE A 454 25.50 21.25 -5.03
N GLU A 455 25.44 22.04 -3.96
CA GLU A 455 25.57 23.50 -3.98
C GLU A 455 27.03 23.85 -4.35
N GLY A 456 27.24 24.60 -5.45
CA GLY A 456 28.57 24.98 -5.95
C GLY A 456 29.18 24.07 -7.02
N LEU A 457 28.57 22.92 -7.36
CA LEU A 457 29.07 22.07 -8.46
C LEU A 457 28.84 22.67 -9.86
N GLY A 458 27.89 23.61 -9.99
CA GLY A 458 27.62 24.34 -11.23
C GLY A 458 28.48 25.59 -11.44
N GLU A 459 29.23 26.03 -10.42
CA GLU A 459 30.18 27.16 -10.51
C GLU A 459 31.60 26.70 -10.88
N LEU A 460 31.83 25.39 -10.95
CA LEU A 460 33.01 24.83 -11.59
C LEU A 460 32.82 24.90 -13.10
N ASP A 461 32.97 26.10 -13.66
CA ASP A 461 33.37 26.24 -15.05
C ASP A 461 34.52 25.23 -15.27
N ALA A 462 34.37 24.35 -16.25
CA ALA A 462 35.29 23.23 -16.53
C ALA A 462 36.76 23.64 -16.78
N GLN A 463 37.08 24.92 -16.65
CA GLN A 463 38.39 25.53 -16.80
C GLN A 463 39.10 25.81 -15.46
N GLU A 464 38.44 25.72 -14.29
CA GLU A 464 39.07 26.00 -12.98
C GLU A 464 38.97 24.85 -11.96
N ALA A 465 39.05 23.60 -12.40
CA ALA A 465 39.24 22.46 -11.49
C ALA A 465 40.71 22.38 -11.01
N VAL A 466 41.20 23.39 -10.29
CA VAL A 466 42.43 23.24 -9.50
C VAL A 466 42.06 22.46 -8.24
N ALA A 467 42.48 21.19 -8.17
CA ALA A 467 42.21 20.34 -7.01
C ALA A 467 42.70 21.03 -5.72
N SER A 468 41.84 21.10 -4.71
CA SER A 468 42.18 21.73 -3.44
C SER A 468 43.37 21.01 -2.77
N PRO A 469 44.23 21.71 -2.00
CA PRO A 469 45.47 21.13 -1.46
C PRO A 469 45.26 19.86 -0.61
N GLY A 470 44.16 19.79 0.14
CA GLY A 470 43.82 18.60 0.93
C GLY A 470 43.32 17.41 0.11
N LEU A 471 42.79 17.65 -1.10
CA LEU A 471 42.41 16.59 -2.04
C LEU A 471 43.66 15.99 -2.69
N ILE A 472 44.62 16.85 -3.06
CA ILE A 472 45.93 16.46 -3.60
C ILE A 472 46.72 15.69 -2.54
N GLU A 473 46.66 16.07 -1.27
CA GLU A 473 47.35 15.34 -0.19
C GLU A 473 46.81 13.92 0.00
N LYS A 474 45.50 13.72 -0.19
CA LYS A 474 44.83 12.44 0.05
C LYS A 474 44.82 11.49 -1.14
N TYR A 475 44.75 12.02 -2.36
CA TYR A 475 44.62 11.26 -3.60
C TYR A 475 45.66 11.68 -4.65
N GLY A 476 46.77 12.28 -4.22
CA GLY A 476 47.82 12.79 -5.12
C GLY A 476 48.46 11.70 -5.96
N ASP A 477 48.53 10.48 -5.44
CA ASP A 477 48.96 9.27 -6.15
C ASP A 477 48.07 8.94 -7.36
N TYR A 478 46.78 9.28 -7.31
CA TYR A 478 45.84 9.07 -8.42
C TYR A 478 45.65 10.30 -9.30
N LEU A 479 45.56 11.50 -8.70
CA LEU A 479 45.27 12.75 -9.39
C LEU A 479 46.50 13.33 -10.11
N ALA A 480 47.70 13.11 -9.58
CA ALA A 480 48.97 13.55 -10.15
C ALA A 480 50.10 12.58 -9.77
N PRO A 481 50.06 11.32 -10.27
CA PRO A 481 51.08 10.32 -9.96
C PRO A 481 52.47 10.81 -10.37
N ASP A 482 53.51 10.50 -9.58
CA ASP A 482 54.90 10.87 -9.85
C ASP A 482 55.50 10.16 -11.09
N GLY A 483 54.85 9.09 -11.56
CA GLY A 483 55.29 8.30 -12.70
C GLY A 483 54.28 7.22 -13.11
N TYR A 484 54.55 6.59 -14.24
CA TYR A 484 53.73 5.52 -14.80
C TYR A 484 54.59 4.51 -15.54
N PHE A 485 54.06 3.31 -15.79
CA PHE A 485 54.73 2.34 -16.66
C PHE A 485 54.27 2.53 -18.11
N ASP A 486 55.20 2.59 -19.05
CA ASP A 486 54.88 2.60 -20.47
C ASP A 486 54.38 1.23 -20.98
N ALA A 487 53.97 1.17 -22.25
CA ALA A 487 53.44 -0.06 -22.86
C ALA A 487 54.44 -1.22 -22.90
N GLN A 488 55.73 -0.95 -22.66
CA GLN A 488 56.80 -1.94 -22.58
C GLN A 488 57.12 -2.31 -21.12
N GLY A 489 56.39 -1.76 -20.15
CA GLY A 489 56.52 -2.02 -18.73
C GLY A 489 57.71 -1.30 -18.07
N GLN A 490 58.25 -0.25 -18.69
CA GLN A 490 59.33 0.56 -18.11
C GLN A 490 58.76 1.78 -17.37
N TRP A 491 59.33 2.08 -16.20
CA TRP A 491 58.90 3.22 -15.38
C TRP A 491 59.35 4.54 -16.00
N GLN A 492 58.38 5.44 -16.20
CA GLN A 492 58.56 6.79 -16.73
C GLN A 492 58.13 7.81 -15.67
N LEU A 493 58.85 8.93 -15.58
CA LEU A 493 58.52 10.02 -14.68
C LEU A 493 57.37 10.86 -15.26
N ASN A 494 56.33 11.15 -14.47
CA ASN A 494 55.20 11.97 -14.90
C ASN A 494 55.34 13.40 -14.35
N PRO A 495 55.43 14.42 -15.22
CA PRO A 495 55.44 15.81 -14.76
C PRO A 495 54.10 16.15 -14.09
N PRO A 496 54.10 16.86 -12.94
CA PRO A 496 52.88 17.23 -12.24
C PRO A 496 51.95 18.04 -13.17
N GLY A 497 50.68 17.64 -13.24
CA GLY A 497 49.65 18.29 -14.08
C GLY A 497 49.49 17.72 -15.49
N ARG A 498 50.18 16.63 -15.85
CA ARG A 498 49.91 15.89 -17.10
C ARG A 498 49.21 14.56 -16.83
N LEU A 499 48.17 14.28 -17.64
CA LEU A 499 47.51 12.98 -17.68
C LEU A 499 48.45 11.94 -18.27
N VAL A 500 48.60 10.83 -17.56
CA VAL A 500 49.48 9.70 -17.93
C VAL A 500 49.15 9.12 -19.30
N ASP A 501 47.85 8.98 -19.62
CA ASP A 501 47.37 8.43 -20.88
C ASP A 501 47.25 9.48 -22.00
N GLY A 502 47.76 10.69 -21.77
CA GLY A 502 47.58 11.85 -22.65
C GLY A 502 46.16 12.44 -22.56
N GLN A 503 45.88 13.43 -23.41
CA GLN A 503 44.50 13.87 -23.61
C GLN A 503 43.77 12.77 -24.39
N PRO A 504 42.60 12.29 -23.94
CA PRO A 504 41.84 11.29 -24.69
C PRO A 504 41.65 11.78 -26.13
N SER A 505 42.10 10.98 -27.10
CA SER A 505 42.10 11.33 -28.52
C SER A 505 40.70 11.43 -29.12
N VAL A 506 39.71 10.91 -28.40
CA VAL A 506 38.31 10.90 -28.77
C VAL A 506 37.61 11.92 -27.87
N ASP A 507 37.10 12.98 -28.50
CA ASP A 507 36.18 13.88 -27.84
C ASP A 507 34.87 13.12 -27.58
N TYR A 508 34.65 12.74 -26.33
CA TYR A 508 33.43 12.08 -25.91
C TYR A 508 32.30 13.08 -25.61
N GLN A 509 32.54 14.41 -25.64
CA GLN A 509 31.47 15.41 -25.45
C GLN A 509 30.33 15.22 -26.46
N GLN A 510 30.65 14.81 -27.69
CA GLN A 510 29.65 14.49 -28.72
C GLN A 510 28.80 13.24 -28.44
N TYR A 511 29.26 12.37 -27.53
CA TYR A 511 28.57 11.14 -27.10
C TYR A 511 28.09 11.23 -25.65
N GLU A 512 28.43 12.31 -24.95
CA GLU A 512 27.93 12.61 -23.63
C GLU A 512 26.46 12.98 -23.79
N LEU A 513 25.60 12.01 -23.49
CA LEU A 513 24.19 12.27 -23.24
C LEU A 513 24.14 13.13 -21.99
N ASP A 514 24.28 14.45 -22.15
CA ASP A 514 24.02 15.39 -21.09
C ASP A 514 22.49 15.54 -20.98
N PRO A 515 21.84 14.95 -19.95
CA PRO A 515 20.41 15.12 -19.75
C PRO A 515 20.00 16.57 -19.41
N TYR A 516 20.99 17.47 -19.26
CA TYR A 516 20.84 18.88 -18.92
C TYR A 516 21.53 19.83 -19.92
N ALA A 517 22.01 19.34 -21.08
CA ALA A 517 22.65 20.20 -22.07
C ALA A 517 21.66 21.28 -22.51
N SER A 518 21.93 22.52 -22.08
CA SER A 518 21.35 23.69 -22.71
C SER A 518 22.07 23.82 -24.05
N PRO A 519 21.39 23.78 -25.21
CA PRO A 519 22.02 24.11 -26.48
C PRO A 519 22.61 25.50 -26.29
N ALA A 520 23.93 25.64 -26.49
CA ALA A 520 24.64 26.89 -26.34
C ALA A 520 23.80 28.03 -26.91
N ASP A 521 23.55 29.06 -26.09
CA ASP A 521 22.85 30.27 -26.47
C ASP A 521 23.63 30.98 -27.59
N SER A 522 23.40 30.53 -28.82
CA SER A 522 23.71 31.26 -30.03
C SER A 522 22.43 31.38 -30.84
N GLU A 523 22.02 32.63 -30.99
CA GLU A 523 20.85 33.13 -31.70
C GLU A 523 19.57 33.25 -30.85
N GLN A 524 19.08 34.49 -30.74
CA GLN A 524 17.74 34.85 -30.32
C GLN A 524 16.71 34.12 -31.20
N ASP A 525 16.39 32.88 -30.85
CA ASP A 525 15.48 32.05 -31.62
C ASP A 525 14.03 32.44 -31.29
N SER A 526 13.57 33.49 -31.98
CA SER A 526 12.25 34.13 -31.88
C SER A 526 11.06 33.24 -32.31
N GLY A 527 11.17 31.92 -32.10
CA GLY A 527 10.14 30.92 -32.39
C GLY A 527 10.12 29.67 -31.48
N LYS A 528 11.10 29.48 -30.57
CA LYS A 528 11.09 28.32 -29.65
C LYS A 528 10.11 28.53 -28.49
N PRO A 529 9.23 27.55 -28.18
CA PRO A 529 8.31 27.66 -27.05
C PRO A 529 9.07 27.73 -25.72
N THR A 530 8.65 28.66 -24.86
CA THR A 530 9.22 28.87 -23.51
C THR A 530 9.18 27.58 -22.68
N LEU A 531 10.07 27.43 -21.70
CA LEU A 531 10.09 26.26 -20.82
C LEU A 531 8.73 26.04 -20.14
N MET A 532 8.10 27.11 -19.67
CA MET A 532 6.76 27.07 -19.09
C MET A 532 5.70 26.59 -20.08
N MET A 533 5.76 27.04 -21.34
CA MET A 533 4.83 26.57 -22.38
C MET A 533 4.97 25.07 -22.63
N ARG A 534 6.21 24.55 -22.66
CA ARG A 534 6.47 23.10 -22.83
C ARG A 534 5.90 22.27 -21.68
N GLU A 535 6.05 22.75 -20.44
CA GLU A 535 5.48 22.06 -19.27
C GLU A 535 3.95 22.05 -19.30
N LEU A 536 3.32 23.18 -19.61
CA LEU A 536 1.86 23.25 -19.73
C LEU A 536 1.34 22.36 -20.86
N GLU A 537 2.03 22.31 -21.99
CA GLU A 537 1.71 21.41 -23.09
C GLU A 537 1.82 19.95 -22.66
N SER A 538 2.85 19.57 -21.91
CA SER A 538 3.01 18.22 -21.34
C SER A 538 1.87 17.84 -20.38
N ILE A 539 1.49 18.76 -19.49
CA ILE A 539 0.37 18.56 -18.56
C ILE A 539 -0.95 18.36 -19.32
N LEU A 540 -1.23 19.21 -20.31
CA LEU A 540 -2.45 19.09 -21.13
C LEU A 540 -2.43 17.83 -21.99
N ALA A 541 -1.27 17.44 -22.53
CA ALA A 541 -1.11 16.19 -23.28
C ALA A 541 -1.43 14.98 -22.39
N SER A 542 -0.94 14.96 -21.15
CA SER A 542 -1.28 13.92 -20.17
C SER A 542 -2.79 13.85 -19.89
N LEU A 543 -3.46 15.00 -19.75
CA LEU A 543 -4.92 15.07 -19.58
C LEU A 543 -5.70 14.54 -20.78
N LEU A 544 -5.22 14.78 -22.01
CA LEU A 544 -5.81 14.26 -23.24
C LEU A 544 -5.61 12.75 -23.36
N THR A 545 -4.39 12.26 -23.14
CA THR A 545 -4.06 10.82 -23.20
C THR A 545 -4.87 10.01 -22.20
N GLN A 546 -5.10 10.56 -20.99
CA GLN A 546 -5.95 9.91 -19.98
C GLN A 546 -7.46 10.05 -20.25
N GLY A 547 -7.87 10.78 -21.30
CA GLY A 547 -9.28 11.03 -21.65
C GLY A 547 -10.00 12.00 -20.71
N LEU A 548 -9.28 12.60 -19.76
CA LEU A 548 -9.80 13.55 -18.77
C LEU A 548 -10.15 14.92 -19.41
N MET A 549 -9.54 15.19 -20.57
CA MET A 549 -9.89 16.23 -21.52
C MET A 549 -10.02 15.62 -22.92
N ARG A 550 -10.73 16.29 -23.82
CA ARG A 550 -10.87 15.88 -25.24
C ARG A 550 -10.56 17.05 -26.16
N GLY A 551 -9.77 16.81 -27.20
CA GLY A 551 -9.34 17.82 -28.14
C GLY A 551 -8.00 17.48 -28.78
N PHE A 552 -7.45 18.45 -29.49
CA PHE A 552 -6.14 18.36 -30.12
C PHE A 552 -5.28 19.54 -29.67
N LEU A 553 -4.02 19.27 -29.30
CA LEU A 553 -3.00 20.29 -29.05
C LEU A 553 -2.22 20.56 -30.34
N THR A 554 -1.84 21.81 -30.55
CA THR A 554 -1.00 22.20 -31.70
C THR A 554 0.25 22.95 -31.26
N HIS A 555 1.44 22.43 -31.60
CA HIS A 555 2.73 22.98 -31.18
C HIS A 555 3.09 24.34 -31.81
N LYS A 556 2.92 24.50 -33.14
CA LYS A 556 3.34 25.73 -33.88
C LYS A 556 2.54 26.99 -33.50
N ASN A 557 1.30 26.80 -33.06
CA ASN A 557 0.44 27.85 -32.51
C ASN A 557 -0.21 27.26 -31.26
N PRO A 558 0.41 27.37 -30.07
CA PRO A 558 -0.01 26.68 -28.86
C PRO A 558 -1.47 26.92 -28.52
N ARG A 559 -2.34 25.99 -28.90
CA ARG A 559 -3.77 26.00 -28.59
C ARG A 559 -4.30 24.59 -28.43
N LEU A 560 -5.31 24.48 -27.56
CA LEU A 560 -6.17 23.32 -27.41
C LEU A 560 -7.43 23.54 -28.25
N ALA A 561 -7.65 22.75 -29.30
CA ALA A 561 -8.85 22.77 -30.12
C ALA A 561 -9.81 21.63 -29.72
N ILE A 562 -11.10 21.94 -29.58
CA ILE A 562 -12.15 21.01 -29.14
C ILE A 562 -13.17 20.83 -30.28
N PRO A 563 -12.89 19.96 -31.26
CA PRO A 563 -13.85 19.66 -32.32
C PRO A 563 -15.06 18.89 -31.79
N GLY A 564 -16.18 18.91 -32.53
CA GLY A 564 -17.40 18.20 -32.14
C GLY A 564 -18.24 18.88 -31.05
N ALA A 565 -17.86 20.09 -30.62
CA ALA A 565 -18.58 20.90 -29.63
C ALA A 565 -20.03 21.28 -30.03
N ARG A 566 -20.39 21.19 -31.32
CA ARG A 566 -21.71 21.59 -31.83
C ARG A 566 -22.86 20.72 -31.33
N LEU A 567 -22.59 19.46 -30.96
CA LEU A 567 -23.63 18.50 -30.57
C LEU A 567 -23.98 18.56 -29.07
N ARG A 568 -23.00 18.89 -28.20
CA ARG A 568 -23.14 18.82 -26.73
C ARG A 568 -22.66 20.07 -25.99
N GLY A 569 -22.24 21.11 -26.73
CA GLY A 569 -21.59 22.30 -26.19
C GLY A 569 -20.08 22.14 -26.01
N ALA A 570 -19.35 23.26 -25.99
CA ALA A 570 -17.89 23.25 -25.93
C ALA A 570 -17.32 22.64 -24.64
N VAL A 571 -17.89 23.00 -23.48
CA VAL A 571 -17.41 22.53 -22.18
C VAL A 571 -17.70 21.03 -21.95
N PRO A 572 -18.92 20.50 -22.16
CA PRO A 572 -19.17 19.07 -21.98
C PRO A 572 -18.42 18.19 -22.98
N THR A 573 -18.17 18.68 -24.20
CA THR A 573 -17.38 17.97 -25.20
C THR A 573 -15.90 17.93 -24.83
N GLY A 574 -15.29 19.05 -24.44
CA GLY A 574 -13.86 19.13 -24.14
C GLY A 574 -13.48 18.66 -22.73
N PHE A 575 -14.39 18.72 -21.77
CA PHE A 575 -14.14 18.40 -20.37
C PHE A 575 -15.19 17.40 -19.86
N PRO A 576 -15.12 16.12 -20.30
CA PRO A 576 -16.07 15.09 -19.90
C PRO A 576 -16.03 14.83 -18.39
N ASN A 577 -17.09 14.23 -17.83
CA ASN A 577 -17.13 13.89 -16.40
C ASN A 577 -15.99 12.90 -16.05
N VAL A 578 -15.17 13.26 -15.07
CA VAL A 578 -13.96 12.50 -14.68
C VAL A 578 -14.30 11.06 -14.31
N TRP A 579 -15.27 10.88 -13.42
CA TRP A 579 -15.69 9.55 -12.97
C TRP A 579 -16.19 8.69 -14.13
N GLN A 580 -17.07 9.23 -14.97
CA GLN A 580 -17.61 8.48 -16.10
C GLN A 580 -16.52 8.08 -17.10
N THR A 581 -15.54 8.96 -17.36
CA THR A 581 -14.38 8.63 -18.20
C THR A 581 -13.56 7.50 -17.59
N ILE A 582 -13.22 7.57 -16.29
CA ILE A 582 -12.41 6.54 -15.64
C ILE A 582 -13.19 5.23 -15.57
N LEU A 583 -14.45 5.27 -15.15
CA LEU A 583 -15.33 4.10 -15.09
C LEU A 583 -15.41 3.41 -16.45
N ALA A 584 -15.66 4.13 -17.53
CA ALA A 584 -15.76 3.55 -18.87
C ALA A 584 -14.47 2.84 -19.32
N ARG A 585 -13.30 3.27 -18.83
CA ARG A 585 -12.02 2.63 -19.12
C ARG A 585 -11.76 1.40 -18.26
N GLU A 586 -12.13 1.46 -16.98
CA GLU A 586 -11.78 0.42 -16.00
C GLU A 586 -12.85 -0.68 -15.87
N GLN A 587 -14.11 -0.42 -16.24
CA GLN A 587 -15.24 -1.36 -16.11
C GLN A 587 -15.15 -2.57 -17.06
N GLU A 588 -14.27 -2.56 -18.06
CA GLU A 588 -14.10 -3.71 -18.96
C GLU A 588 -13.69 -4.99 -18.20
N ASP A 589 -13.07 -4.85 -17.01
CA ASP A 589 -12.73 -5.94 -16.11
C ASP A 589 -13.28 -5.67 -14.69
N ASP A 590 -14.57 -5.97 -14.48
CA ASP A 590 -15.22 -5.89 -13.15
C ASP A 590 -14.67 -6.93 -12.14
N ASN A 591 -13.68 -7.73 -12.52
CA ASN A 591 -13.01 -8.67 -11.63
C ASN A 591 -12.10 -7.92 -10.65
N VAL A 592 -12.34 -8.12 -9.35
CA VAL A 592 -11.47 -7.59 -8.30
C VAL A 592 -10.49 -8.69 -7.88
N PRO A 593 -9.18 -8.54 -8.15
CA PRO A 593 -8.17 -9.52 -7.74
C PRO A 593 -8.25 -9.78 -6.23
N GLY A 594 -8.20 -11.04 -5.79
CA GLY A 594 -8.39 -11.39 -4.39
C GLY A 594 -9.86 -11.63 -3.99
N TRP A 595 -10.84 -11.19 -4.77
CA TRP A 595 -12.25 -11.39 -4.42
C TRP A 595 -12.84 -12.59 -5.16
N VAL A 596 -12.88 -13.76 -4.48
CA VAL A 596 -13.54 -14.95 -5.04
C VAL A 596 -15.05 -14.77 -5.08
N GLN A 597 -15.59 -14.66 -6.29
CA GLN A 597 -17.02 -14.63 -6.55
C GLN A 597 -17.52 -16.02 -7.00
N PRO A 598 -18.80 -16.35 -6.76
CA PRO A 598 -19.40 -17.51 -7.39
C PRO A 598 -19.28 -17.37 -8.93
N PRO A 599 -19.14 -18.48 -9.67
CA PRO A 599 -19.20 -18.43 -11.13
C PRO A 599 -20.50 -17.75 -11.55
N ALA A 600 -20.44 -16.88 -12.55
CA ALA A 600 -21.64 -16.36 -13.17
C ALA A 600 -22.51 -17.55 -13.59
N VAL A 601 -23.79 -17.54 -13.19
CA VAL A 601 -24.76 -18.52 -13.70
C VAL A 601 -24.72 -18.35 -15.21
N ALA A 602 -24.27 -19.39 -15.93
CA ALA A 602 -24.25 -19.34 -17.38
C ALA A 602 -25.67 -18.96 -17.82
N ALA A 603 -25.80 -17.81 -18.48
CA ALA A 603 -27.06 -17.49 -19.14
C ALA A 603 -27.39 -18.67 -20.05
N PRO A 604 -28.66 -19.12 -20.11
CA PRO A 604 -29.05 -20.14 -21.08
C PRO A 604 -28.56 -19.68 -22.46
N PRO A 605 -28.02 -20.59 -23.30
CA PRO A 605 -27.42 -20.20 -24.56
C PRO A 605 -28.47 -19.44 -25.37
N THR A 606 -28.29 -18.12 -25.46
CA THR A 606 -29.07 -17.31 -26.38
C THR A 606 -28.63 -17.73 -27.76
N ALA A 607 -29.51 -18.46 -28.46
CA ALA A 607 -29.37 -18.71 -29.87
C ALA A 607 -29.21 -17.36 -30.61
N GLY A 608 -28.11 -17.20 -31.35
CA GLY A 608 -27.99 -16.14 -32.34
C GLY A 608 -26.72 -15.31 -32.24
N GLY A 609 -25.85 -15.44 -33.26
CA GLY A 609 -24.84 -14.44 -33.59
C GLY A 609 -23.43 -15.01 -33.78
N GLY A 610 -23.23 -15.85 -34.79
CA GLY A 610 -21.90 -16.18 -35.26
C GLY A 610 -21.12 -14.91 -35.59
N ARG A 611 -19.98 -14.72 -34.92
CA ARG A 611 -19.10 -13.57 -35.08
C ARG A 611 -18.37 -13.72 -36.42
N VAL A 612 -18.93 -13.16 -37.50
CA VAL A 612 -18.24 -13.04 -38.79
C VAL A 612 -17.20 -11.93 -38.66
N VAL A 613 -15.93 -12.31 -38.56
CA VAL A 613 -14.80 -11.38 -38.64
C VAL A 613 -14.53 -11.13 -40.12
N ASN A 614 -14.83 -9.93 -40.61
CA ASN A 614 -14.52 -9.54 -41.98
C ASN A 614 -13.01 -9.25 -42.11
N LEU A 615 -12.26 -10.16 -42.75
CA LEU A 615 -10.83 -10.05 -43.01
C LEU A 615 -10.54 -9.44 -44.39
N SER A 616 -11.27 -8.40 -44.79
CA SER A 616 -10.95 -7.62 -45.99
C SER A 616 -9.70 -6.74 -45.73
N GLY A 617 -8.51 -7.34 -45.79
CA GLY A 617 -7.23 -6.61 -45.69
C GLY A 617 -6.01 -7.43 -45.27
N ALA A 618 -6.15 -8.70 -44.87
CA ALA A 618 -5.01 -9.52 -44.49
C ALA A 618 -4.29 -10.05 -45.75
N ARG A 619 -3.07 -9.56 -46.03
CA ARG A 619 -2.19 -10.18 -47.03
C ARG A 619 -1.56 -11.46 -46.44
N PRO A 620 -1.56 -12.59 -47.18
CA PRO A 620 -0.88 -13.80 -46.75
C PRO A 620 0.64 -13.62 -46.76
N VAL A 621 1.30 -14.08 -45.69
CA VAL A 621 2.76 -14.11 -45.56
C VAL A 621 3.26 -15.45 -46.11
N GLY A 622 4.00 -15.38 -47.21
CA GLY A 622 5.04 -16.33 -47.62
C GLY A 622 4.62 -17.55 -48.45
N VAL A 623 4.87 -17.48 -49.77
CA VAL A 623 5.61 -18.41 -50.67
C VAL A 623 5.82 -17.60 -51.97
N GLN A 624 6.99 -17.30 -52.54
CA GLN A 624 8.35 -17.85 -52.55
C GLN A 624 9.39 -16.75 -52.32
#